data_AF-A0A8T6CQD5-F1
#
_entry.id   AF-A0A8T6CQD5-F1
#
_cell.length_a   1.000
_cell.length_b   1.000
_cell.length_c   1.000
_cell.angle_alpha   90.00
_cell.angle_beta   90.00
_cell.angle_gamma   90.00
#
_symmetry.space_group_name_H-M   'P 1'
#
loop_
_entity.id
_entity.type
_entity.pdbx_description
1 polymer ?
#
loop_
_entity_poly.entity_id
_entity_poly.type
_entity_poly.pdbx_seq_one_letter_code
_entity_poly.pdbx_strand_id
1 'polypeptide(L)'
;MKDGMRFVDCDMHVMEPADIFDRYLDPKFKDRVISAPGRAGGASVVIDGFSRSGDDDLQQYRKRSKNVSSNQRQPLSGSRSAPYLGFAIERNYDPVAQVMGMEMEGVDIAVLFPTMGLGLIARNGMDPLLSNALGQAYNNWIAGCCSYSPDRLKFAAM
;
A
#
# COMPACT_ATOMS: atom_id res chain seq x y z
N MET A 1 -21.88 4.54 -8.92
CA MET A 1 -23.21 5.02 -8.49
C MET A 1 -24.00 3.83 -7.97
N LYS A 2 -24.34 3.85 -6.69
CA LYS A 2 -25.13 2.83 -6.02
C LYS A 2 -26.39 3.50 -5.49
N ASP A 3 -27.56 2.97 -5.87
CA ASP A 3 -28.87 3.50 -5.49
C ASP A 3 -29.06 5.00 -5.82
N GLY A 4 -28.51 5.45 -6.97
CA GLY A 4 -28.58 6.84 -7.42
C GLY A 4 -27.65 7.82 -6.68
N MET A 5 -26.85 7.33 -5.72
CA MET A 5 -25.88 8.14 -4.99
C MET A 5 -24.47 7.95 -5.54
N ARG A 6 -23.65 9.00 -5.41
CA ARG A 6 -22.22 8.98 -5.72
C ARG A 6 -21.40 8.96 -4.44
N PHE A 7 -20.41 8.09 -4.38
CA PHE A 7 -19.53 7.96 -3.22
C PHE A 7 -18.08 8.28 -3.58
N VAL A 8 -17.44 9.04 -2.71
CA VAL A 8 -16.00 9.31 -2.75
C VAL A 8 -15.37 8.67 -1.53
N ASP A 9 -14.44 7.75 -1.75
CA ASP A 9 -13.61 7.19 -0.69
C ASP A 9 -12.36 8.07 -0.50
N CYS A 10 -12.20 8.64 0.70
CA CYS A 10 -11.10 9.54 1.01
C CYS A 10 -9.94 8.86 1.75
N ASP A 11 -9.96 7.55 1.93
CA ASP A 11 -8.92 6.80 2.65
C ASP A 11 -8.72 5.38 2.09
N MET A 12 -8.75 5.25 0.76
CA MET A 12 -8.53 3.96 0.11
C MET A 12 -7.04 3.68 0.02
N HIS A 13 -6.66 2.42 0.21
CA HIS A 13 -5.27 1.99 0.16
C HIS A 13 -4.97 1.13 -1.06
N VAL A 14 -3.75 1.27 -1.60
CA VAL A 14 -3.21 0.40 -2.65
C VAL A 14 -2.27 -0.64 -2.08
N MET A 15 -2.19 -1.79 -2.74
CA MET A 15 -1.19 -2.82 -2.45
C MET A 15 -0.01 -2.65 -3.39
N GLU A 16 1.13 -2.20 -2.86
CA GLU A 16 2.34 -2.01 -3.67
C GLU A 16 2.92 -3.38 -4.09
N PRO A 17 3.35 -3.53 -5.35
CA PRO A 17 3.97 -4.75 -5.82
C PRO A 17 5.36 -4.92 -5.21
N ALA A 18 5.77 -6.17 -5.05
CA ALA A 18 7.05 -6.53 -4.44
C ALA A 18 8.28 -6.00 -5.19
N ASP A 19 8.15 -5.63 -6.46
CA ASP A 19 9.26 -5.20 -7.31
C ASP A 19 9.24 -3.69 -7.60
N ILE A 20 8.47 -2.90 -6.83
CA ILE A 20 8.40 -1.45 -6.99
C ILE A 20 9.79 -0.79 -6.97
N PHE A 21 10.64 -1.15 -6.01
CA PHE A 21 11.99 -0.57 -5.90
C PHE A 21 12.98 -1.18 -6.90
N ASP A 22 12.73 -2.40 -7.38
CA ASP A 22 13.55 -2.97 -8.46
C ASP A 22 13.35 -2.21 -9.77
N ARG A 23 12.12 -1.76 -10.04
CA ARG A 23 11.75 -1.05 -11.27
C ARG A 23 11.98 0.45 -11.21
N TYR A 24 11.65 1.10 -10.09
CA TYR A 24 11.54 2.56 -10.02
C TYR A 24 12.58 3.25 -9.15
N LEU A 25 13.34 2.53 -8.32
CA LEU A 25 14.38 3.14 -7.49
C LEU A 25 15.62 3.49 -8.32
N ASP A 26 16.18 4.66 -8.07
CA ASP A 26 17.47 5.07 -8.61
C ASP A 26 18.53 3.99 -8.29
N PRO A 27 19.26 3.47 -9.30
CA PRO A 27 20.29 2.46 -9.13
C PRO A 27 21.31 2.75 -8.03
N LYS A 28 21.59 4.03 -7.75
CA LYS A 28 22.51 4.47 -6.69
C LYS A 28 22.13 3.98 -5.29
N PHE A 29 20.84 3.70 -5.05
CA PHE A 29 20.31 3.33 -3.73
C PHE A 29 19.84 1.88 -3.65
N LYS A 30 19.93 1.11 -4.73
CA LYS A 30 19.40 -0.27 -4.79
C LYS A 30 20.07 -1.22 -3.81
N ASP A 31 21.34 -0.99 -3.49
CA ASP A 31 22.09 -1.77 -2.49
C ASP A 31 21.57 -1.58 -1.05
N ARG A 32 20.82 -0.52 -0.80
CA ARG A 32 20.27 -0.18 0.53
C ARG A 32 18.85 -0.68 0.76
N VAL A 33 18.17 -1.18 -0.28
CA VAL A 33 16.76 -1.53 -0.25
C VAL A 33 16.57 -2.98 -0.67
N ILE A 34 15.96 -3.78 0.20
CA ILE A 34 15.56 -5.15 -0.10
C ILE A 34 14.04 -5.18 -0.17
N SER A 35 13.49 -5.58 -1.32
CA SER A 35 12.05 -5.75 -1.53
C SER A 35 11.75 -7.20 -1.88
N ALA A 36 10.70 -7.76 -1.29
CA ALA A 36 10.31 -9.16 -1.48
C ALA A 36 8.79 -9.35 -1.40
N PRO A 37 8.23 -10.43 -1.99
CA PRO A 37 6.84 -10.77 -1.80
C PRO A 37 6.50 -10.99 -0.32
N GLY A 38 5.45 -10.34 0.14
CA GLY A 38 4.88 -10.42 1.48
C GLY A 38 3.57 -11.22 1.52
N ARG A 39 2.84 -11.09 2.63
CA ARG A 39 1.58 -11.83 2.82
C ARG A 39 0.46 -11.24 1.96
N ALA A 40 -0.30 -12.14 1.34
CA ALA A 40 -1.49 -11.83 0.55
C ALA A 40 -1.25 -10.78 -0.56
N GLY A 41 -0.18 -10.97 -1.35
CA GLY A 41 0.14 -10.17 -2.54
C GLY A 41 0.80 -8.82 -2.28
N GLY A 42 0.98 -8.39 -1.02
CA GLY A 42 1.71 -7.15 -0.72
C GLY A 42 3.23 -7.31 -0.71
N ALA A 43 3.96 -6.19 -0.72
CA ALA A 43 5.42 -6.17 -0.58
C ALA A 43 5.90 -6.20 0.89
N SER A 44 7.09 -6.77 1.11
CA SER A 44 7.90 -6.64 2.32
C SER A 44 9.18 -5.89 1.98
N VAL A 45 9.47 -4.82 2.71
CA VAL A 45 10.59 -3.92 2.41
C VAL A 45 11.46 -3.69 3.64
N VAL A 46 12.78 -3.77 3.42
CA VAL A 46 13.84 -3.46 4.38
C VAL A 46 14.72 -2.38 3.77
N ILE A 47 14.97 -1.31 4.54
CA ILE A 47 15.82 -0.19 4.12
C ILE A 47 16.88 -0.01 5.20
N ASP A 48 18.16 -0.04 4.80
CA ASP A 48 19.32 0.02 5.70
C ASP A 48 19.24 -0.99 6.87
N GLY A 49 18.73 -2.19 6.61
CA GLY A 49 18.55 -3.24 7.61
C GLY A 49 17.30 -3.12 8.49
N PHE A 50 16.55 -2.01 8.39
CA PHE A 50 15.33 -1.80 9.16
C PHE A 50 14.09 -2.13 8.33
N SER A 51 13.28 -3.08 8.83
CA SER A 51 11.94 -3.35 8.29
C SER A 51 10.90 -2.43 8.93
N ARG A 52 9.76 -2.20 8.26
CA ARG A 52 8.65 -1.42 8.83
C ARG A 52 8.20 -1.91 10.22
N SER A 53 8.22 -3.23 10.45
CA SER A 53 7.76 -3.83 11.72
C SER A 53 8.85 -3.93 12.78
N GLY A 54 10.12 -3.82 12.39
CA GLY A 54 11.28 -3.88 13.30
C GLY A 54 11.86 -2.52 13.65
N ASP A 55 11.15 -1.45 13.28
CA ASP A 55 11.54 -0.07 13.55
C ASP A 55 10.69 0.46 14.71
N ASP A 56 11.27 0.45 15.91
CA ASP A 56 10.56 0.81 17.14
C ASP A 56 10.10 2.28 17.14
N ASP A 57 10.85 3.19 16.49
CA ASP A 57 10.48 4.59 16.33
C ASP A 57 9.21 4.74 15.49
N LEU A 58 9.11 3.98 14.39
CA LEU A 58 7.90 3.94 13.56
C LEU A 58 6.73 3.23 14.24
N GLN A 59 6.99 2.28 15.14
CA GLN A 59 5.95 1.46 15.78
C GLN A 59 5.52 1.99 17.16
N GLN A 60 6.10 3.08 17.67
CA GLN A 60 5.88 3.57 19.04
C GLN A 60 4.40 3.89 19.36
N TYR A 61 3.63 4.36 18.38
CA TYR A 61 2.20 4.68 18.54
C TYR A 61 1.26 3.54 18.14
N ARG A 62 1.80 2.43 17.63
CA ARG A 62 0.98 1.30 17.22
C ARG A 62 0.37 0.65 18.46
N LYS A 63 -0.95 0.44 18.44
CA LYS A 63 -1.62 -0.34 19.49
C LYS A 63 -0.94 -1.70 19.59
N ARG A 64 -0.30 -1.96 20.74
CA ARG A 64 0.29 -3.27 21.04
C ARG A 64 -0.83 -4.31 20.95
N SER A 65 -0.69 -5.26 20.03
CA SER A 65 -1.62 -6.38 19.97
C SER A 65 -1.48 -7.15 21.27
N LYS A 66 -2.53 -7.19 22.09
CA LYS A 66 -2.64 -8.25 23.08
C LYS A 66 -2.75 -9.58 22.32
N ASN A 67 -2.31 -10.68 22.93
CA ASN A 67 -2.61 -12.01 22.40
C ASN A 67 -4.12 -12.24 22.56
N VAL A 68 -4.89 -11.75 21.59
CA VAL A 68 -6.33 -11.95 21.51
C VAL A 68 -6.54 -13.32 20.86
N SER A 69 -7.30 -14.20 21.52
CA SER A 69 -7.63 -15.52 20.96
C SER A 69 -8.32 -15.35 19.61
N SER A 70 -8.15 -16.32 18.71
CA SER A 70 -8.73 -16.30 17.36
C SER A 70 -10.23 -15.99 17.33
N ASN A 71 -10.95 -16.33 18.41
CA ASN A 71 -12.39 -16.16 18.55
C ASN A 71 -12.85 -14.76 18.98
N GLN A 72 -11.92 -13.83 19.28
CA GLN A 72 -12.26 -12.44 19.63
C GLN A 72 -11.84 -11.41 18.58
N ARG A 73 -11.38 -11.86 17.41
CA ARG A 73 -11.12 -10.95 16.28
C ARG A 73 -12.46 -10.45 15.74
N GLN A 74 -12.75 -9.18 15.95
CA GLN A 74 -13.87 -8.50 15.28
C GLN A 74 -13.68 -8.61 13.75
N PRO A 75 -14.72 -8.93 12.98
CA PRO A 75 -14.65 -9.03 11.51
C PRO A 75 -14.41 -7.68 10.82
N LEU A 76 -14.32 -6.59 11.57
CA LEU A 76 -14.02 -5.23 11.08
C LEU A 76 -12.61 -5.05 10.52
N SER A 77 -11.73 -6.04 10.63
CA SER A 77 -10.49 -6.06 9.88
C SER A 77 -10.71 -6.93 8.65
N GLY A 78 -10.85 -6.30 7.48
CA GLY A 78 -10.80 -6.96 6.17
C GLY A 78 -9.62 -7.91 6.12
N SER A 79 -9.86 -9.18 6.46
CA SER A 79 -8.79 -10.16 6.46
C SER A 79 -8.33 -10.26 5.02
N ARG A 80 -7.04 -10.17 4.77
CA ARG A 80 -6.45 -10.30 3.42
C ARG A 80 -6.64 -11.69 2.80
N SER A 81 -7.46 -12.51 3.45
CA SER A 81 -7.88 -13.87 3.17
C SER A 81 -9.41 -13.96 3.12
N ALA A 82 -10.12 -12.82 3.02
CA ALA A 82 -11.56 -12.79 2.88
C ALA A 82 -11.96 -13.45 1.55
N PRO A 83 -12.93 -14.38 1.54
CA PRO A 83 -13.28 -15.14 0.34
C PRO A 83 -13.66 -14.28 -0.88
N TYR A 84 -14.17 -13.07 -0.64
CA TYR A 84 -14.58 -12.14 -1.70
C TYR A 84 -13.42 -11.39 -2.37
N LEU A 85 -12.18 -11.50 -1.88
CA LEU A 85 -11.00 -10.85 -2.47
C LEU A 85 -10.29 -11.69 -3.54
N GLY A 86 -10.85 -12.85 -3.94
CA GLY A 86 -10.22 -13.76 -4.90
C GLY A 86 -9.78 -13.06 -6.20
N PHE A 87 -10.65 -12.22 -6.77
CA PHE A 87 -10.35 -11.49 -8.01
C PHE A 87 -9.15 -10.54 -7.88
N ALA A 88 -8.92 -9.96 -6.70
CA ALA A 88 -7.83 -9.03 -6.44
C ALA A 88 -6.52 -9.79 -6.25
N ILE A 89 -6.56 -10.93 -5.55
CA ILE A 89 -5.40 -11.82 -5.39
C ILE A 89 -4.95 -12.38 -6.75
N GLU A 90 -5.88 -12.86 -7.57
CA GLU A 90 -5.61 -13.40 -8.91
C GLU A 90 -4.96 -12.37 -9.84
N ARG A 91 -5.35 -11.10 -9.72
CA ARG A 91 -4.78 -9.97 -10.47
C ARG A 91 -3.57 -9.33 -9.80
N ASN A 92 -3.11 -9.87 -8.68
CA ASN A 92 -2.02 -9.30 -7.89
C ASN A 92 -2.23 -7.80 -7.55
N TYR A 93 -3.48 -7.44 -7.22
CA TYR A 93 -3.91 -6.09 -6.84
C TYR A 93 -3.52 -4.99 -7.84
N ASP A 94 -3.58 -5.31 -9.14
CA ASP A 94 -3.38 -4.32 -10.20
C ASP A 94 -4.49 -3.22 -10.22
N PRO A 95 -4.34 -2.16 -11.04
CA PRO A 95 -5.34 -1.10 -11.12
C PRO A 95 -6.74 -1.59 -11.55
N VAL A 96 -6.79 -2.68 -12.33
CA VAL A 96 -8.05 -3.29 -12.77
C VAL A 96 -8.79 -3.87 -11.56
N ALA A 97 -8.10 -4.62 -10.72
CA ALA A 97 -8.65 -5.12 -9.47
C ALA A 97 -9.12 -3.97 -8.57
N GLN A 98 -8.39 -2.86 -8.48
CA GLN A 98 -8.82 -1.72 -7.69
C GLN A 98 -10.17 -1.18 -8.17
N VAL A 99 -10.31 -0.94 -9.47
CA VAL A 99 -11.55 -0.43 -10.08
C VAL A 99 -12.70 -1.42 -9.94
N MET A 100 -12.44 -2.73 -10.11
CA MET A 100 -13.44 -3.77 -9.88
C MET A 100 -13.95 -3.77 -8.43
N GLY A 101 -13.05 -3.64 -7.45
CA GLY A 101 -13.44 -3.52 -6.04
C GLY A 101 -14.30 -2.28 -5.78
N MET A 102 -13.93 -1.14 -6.36
CA MET A 102 -14.74 0.08 -6.28
C MET A 102 -16.14 -0.12 -6.88
N GLU A 103 -16.26 -0.83 -8.00
CA GLU A 103 -17.57 -1.12 -8.62
C GLU A 103 -18.46 -2.02 -7.76
N MET A 104 -17.88 -3.05 -7.14
CA MET A 104 -18.62 -3.95 -6.24
C MET A 104 -19.17 -3.21 -5.02
N GLU A 105 -18.38 -2.30 -4.44
CA GLU A 105 -18.78 -1.52 -3.27
C GLU A 105 -19.67 -0.31 -3.62
N GLY A 106 -19.60 0.17 -4.87
CA GLY A 106 -20.33 1.33 -5.35
C GLY A 106 -19.57 2.66 -5.21
N VAL A 107 -18.24 2.60 -5.11
CA VAL A 107 -17.34 3.77 -5.02
C VAL A 107 -17.08 4.34 -6.42
N ASP A 108 -17.35 5.64 -6.58
CA ASP A 108 -17.18 6.33 -7.86
C ASP A 108 -15.76 6.88 -8.02
N ILE A 109 -15.24 7.53 -6.97
CA ILE A 109 -13.90 8.12 -6.92
C ILE A 109 -13.23 7.68 -5.62
N ALA A 110 -11.92 7.50 -5.65
CA ALA A 110 -11.15 7.28 -4.45
C ALA A 110 -9.81 8.00 -4.45
N VAL A 111 -9.39 8.41 -3.26
CA VAL A 111 -8.03 8.87 -2.98
C VAL A 111 -7.23 7.69 -2.44
N LEU A 112 -6.15 7.37 -3.15
CA LEU A 112 -5.28 6.23 -2.90
C LEU A 112 -4.08 6.64 -2.05
N PHE A 113 -3.88 5.92 -0.95
CA PHE A 113 -2.76 6.03 -0.04
C PHE A 113 -1.87 4.77 -0.05
N PRO A 114 -0.56 4.90 0.23
CA PRO A 114 0.33 3.76 0.37
C PRO A 114 -0.12 2.80 1.47
N THR A 115 0.12 1.49 1.31
CA THR A 115 -0.03 0.50 2.40
C THR A 115 1.32 0.14 2.99
N MET A 116 2.21 -0.41 2.18
CA MET A 116 3.58 -0.73 2.56
C MET A 116 4.43 0.54 2.62
N GLY A 117 4.24 1.46 1.66
CA GLY A 117 4.96 2.73 1.60
C GLY A 117 4.65 3.67 2.77
N LEU A 118 3.64 3.35 3.59
CA LEU A 118 3.24 4.17 4.72
C LEU A 118 4.34 4.13 5.80
N GLY A 119 5.02 5.27 5.97
CA GLY A 119 6.15 5.42 6.88
C GLY A 119 7.51 5.02 6.30
N LEU A 120 7.59 4.69 5.01
CA LEU A 120 8.83 4.35 4.31
C LEU A 120 9.89 5.46 4.44
N ILE A 121 9.45 6.72 4.37
CA ILE A 121 10.28 7.93 4.46
C ILE A 121 10.22 8.60 5.84
N ALA A 122 9.45 8.05 6.80
CA ALA A 122 9.14 8.70 8.08
C ALA A 122 10.10 8.27 9.20
N ARG A 123 11.39 8.08 8.88
CA ARG A 123 12.41 7.64 9.84
C ARG A 123 13.33 8.77 10.25
N ASN A 124 13.56 8.91 11.55
CA ASN A 124 14.54 9.84 12.08
C ASN A 124 15.94 9.51 11.55
N GLY A 125 16.68 10.52 11.10
CA GLY A 125 18.06 10.35 10.63
C GLY A 125 18.22 9.59 9.31
N MET A 126 17.13 9.32 8.57
CA MET A 126 17.23 8.77 7.21
C MET A 126 18.00 9.75 6.31
N ASP A 127 18.88 9.20 5.46
CA ASP A 127 19.56 9.95 4.41
C ASP A 127 18.51 10.69 3.53
N PRO A 128 18.52 12.04 3.48
CA PRO A 128 17.54 12.81 2.71
C PRO A 128 17.52 12.45 1.22
N LEU A 129 18.66 12.06 0.64
CA LEU A 129 18.70 11.69 -0.78
C LEU A 129 18.06 10.33 -1.03
N LEU A 130 18.26 9.37 -0.13
CA LEU A 130 17.55 8.10 -0.16
C LEU A 130 16.05 8.31 0.05
N SER A 131 15.65 9.12 1.03
CA SER A 131 14.25 9.45 1.30
C SER A 131 13.55 10.03 0.05
N ASN A 132 14.18 10.99 -0.61
CA ASN A 132 13.68 11.55 -1.85
C ASN A 132 13.61 10.50 -2.99
N ALA A 133 14.64 9.65 -3.14
CA ALA A 133 14.64 8.61 -4.17
C ALA A 133 13.52 7.57 -3.96
N LEU A 134 13.25 7.21 -2.71
CA LEU A 134 12.15 6.32 -2.34
C LEU A 134 10.78 6.95 -2.64
N GLY A 135 10.60 8.23 -2.29
CA GLY A 135 9.38 8.99 -2.61
C GLY A 135 9.14 9.09 -4.12
N GLN A 136 10.19 9.41 -4.90
CA GLN A 136 10.12 9.45 -6.35
C GLN A 136 9.78 8.09 -6.96
N ALA A 137 10.38 7.00 -6.47
CA ALA A 137 10.09 5.66 -6.93
C ALA A 137 8.61 5.29 -6.73
N TYR A 138 8.06 5.60 -5.55
CA TYR A 138 6.64 5.40 -5.27
C TYR A 138 5.74 6.28 -6.15
N ASN A 139 6.06 7.58 -6.25
CA ASN A 139 5.27 8.56 -7.00
C ASN A 139 5.19 8.19 -8.50
N ASN A 140 6.29 7.73 -9.09
CA ASN A 140 6.32 7.25 -10.47
C ASN A 140 5.44 6.01 -10.66
N TRP A 141 5.50 5.05 -9.73
CA TRP A 141 4.68 3.85 -9.78
C TRP A 141 3.18 4.16 -9.62
N ILE A 142 2.80 4.93 -8.59
CA ILE A 142 1.39 5.20 -8.29
C ILE A 142 0.75 6.08 -9.37
N ALA A 143 1.50 7.00 -9.98
CA ALA A 143 1.04 7.77 -11.12
C ALA A 143 0.72 6.83 -12.31
N GLY A 144 1.60 5.87 -12.59
CA GLY A 144 1.38 4.84 -13.61
C GLY A 144 0.15 3.96 -13.29
N CYS A 145 0.02 3.53 -12.04
CA CYS A 145 -1.13 2.76 -11.54
C CYS A 145 -2.46 3.53 -11.75
N CYS A 146 -2.52 4.79 -11.31
CA CYS A 146 -3.73 5.61 -11.41
C CYS A 146 -4.07 6.04 -12.84
N SER A 147 -3.09 6.03 -13.75
CA SER A 147 -3.33 6.34 -15.16
C SER A 147 -4.31 5.40 -15.86
N TYR A 148 -4.58 4.23 -15.26
CA TYR A 148 -5.58 3.28 -15.76
C TYR A 148 -7.02 3.85 -15.75
N SER A 149 -7.39 4.61 -14.72
CA SER A 149 -8.69 5.29 -14.63
C SER A 149 -8.49 6.62 -13.90
N PRO A 150 -7.91 7.63 -14.57
CA PRO A 150 -7.51 8.88 -13.94
C PRO A 150 -8.72 9.72 -13.50
N ASP A 151 -9.91 9.42 -13.99
CA ASP A 151 -11.18 10.00 -13.57
C ASP A 151 -11.63 9.49 -12.19
N ARG A 152 -11.36 8.21 -11.88
CA ARG A 152 -11.79 7.55 -10.63
C ARG A 152 -10.68 7.40 -9.59
N LEU A 153 -9.45 7.15 -10.02
CA LEU A 153 -8.29 6.90 -9.17
C LEU A 153 -7.49 8.19 -8.99
N LYS A 154 -7.54 8.75 -7.78
CA LYS A 154 -6.69 9.86 -7.35
C LYS A 154 -5.65 9.32 -6.39
N PHE A 155 -4.45 9.91 -6.34
CA PHE A 155 -3.41 9.46 -5.43
C PHE A 155 -2.83 10.61 -4.63
N ALA A 156 -2.43 10.32 -3.40
CA ALA A 156 -1.59 11.20 -2.61
C ALA A 156 -0.13 10.86 -2.89
N ALA A 157 0.61 11.82 -3.45
CA ALA A 157 2.05 11.69 -3.61
C ALA A 157 2.74 11.71 -2.23
N MET A 158 3.85 10.98 -2.13
CA MET A 158 4.78 11.04 -0.99
C MET A 158 5.70 12.26 -1.09
#